data_AF-A0A8J7XCA3-F1
#
_entry.id   AF-A0A8J7XCA3-F1
#
_cell.length_a   1.000
_cell.length_b   1.000
_cell.length_c   1.000
_cell.angle_alpha   90.00
_cell.angle_beta   90.00
_cell.angle_gamma   90.00
#
_symmetry.space_group_name_H-M   'P 1'
#
loop_
_entity.id
_entity.type
_entity.pdbx_description
1 polymer ?
#
loop_
_entity_poly.entity_id
_entity_poly.type
_entity_poly.pdbx_seq_one_letter_code
_entity_poly.pdbx_strand_id
1 'polypeptide(L)'
;MIFSLIQPCLSYRDPLVGRDSIISLADGVGAQAFDSISRQIANDPYNPGSFAWGWQYHARGCLIMFNLTGNRKWLDWAVNISDHFLAYSDVNGDGEPAWGNYNETWGNDRYDFREYTVWDGVIGLPIIETAKVILGNDALSDNETLRSKANAYVDLMERVVQRHHGSWNQVDTDQGYYWDDPYEDVGPIVNRFTALGRVELVLGDVTSNTSYYEKPGQMANYMIANMRYDSDDDLYTWEYKYGEEGSEDISHGAIELEFLIMANQRGLLEDVHLERLANTYLKRIWQLPQILDGKKLLSMKVDGTDYPQYDYSSISRGWALLAPYSPEVFESQRIVFGVIHEKRGMYASSVNLLGLAQIPLMAGSLEAQGTDPDSIRVVDLATIESMYDRALGRLNETMSLGSEAISVISLIDESAQHLNQNSLYNASIPGGLLYRAWEMLSRIEQTGLKLRDLVEGIEEAEELGVS
;
A
#
# COMPACT_ATOMS: atom_id res chain seq x y z
N MET A 1 15.46 6.39 -8.51
CA MET A 1 16.71 6.15 -7.75
C MET A 1 16.55 5.06 -6.67
N ILE A 2 15.32 4.73 -6.25
CA ILE A 2 15.03 3.56 -5.38
C ILE A 2 15.66 2.24 -5.89
N PHE A 3 15.66 2.02 -7.21
CA PHE A 3 16.31 0.85 -7.82
C PHE A 3 17.78 1.05 -8.23
N SER A 4 18.30 2.28 -8.23
CA SER A 4 19.71 2.55 -8.57
C SER A 4 20.62 2.67 -7.33
N LEU A 5 20.04 2.68 -6.12
CA LEU A 5 20.77 2.73 -4.85
C LEU A 5 20.99 1.35 -4.22
N ILE A 6 20.38 0.29 -4.75
CA ILE A 6 20.61 -1.07 -4.25
C ILE A 6 21.83 -1.63 -4.98
N GLN A 7 23.03 -1.29 -4.51
CA GLN A 7 24.18 -2.13 -4.84
C GLN A 7 23.92 -3.53 -4.24
N PRO A 8 24.07 -4.64 -4.99
CA PRO A 8 23.72 -6.00 -4.55
C PRO A 8 24.54 -6.58 -3.37
N CYS A 9 25.19 -5.77 -2.53
CA CYS A 9 26.26 -6.24 -1.64
C CYS A 9 26.36 -5.57 -0.26
N LEU A 10 25.36 -4.81 0.18
CA LEU A 10 25.30 -4.43 1.59
C LEU A 10 24.67 -5.56 2.40
N SER A 11 25.24 -5.86 3.57
CA SER A 11 24.75 -6.91 4.48
C SER A 11 23.38 -6.52 5.01
N TYR A 12 22.36 -6.81 4.21
CA TYR A 12 20.99 -6.44 4.47
C TYR A 12 20.46 -7.21 5.68
N ARG A 13 20.05 -6.51 6.75
CA ARG A 13 19.36 -7.12 7.89
C ARG A 13 17.89 -7.31 7.55
N ASP A 14 17.42 -8.55 7.58
CA ASP A 14 16.01 -8.84 7.38
C ASP A 14 15.19 -8.35 8.58
N PRO A 15 14.34 -7.32 8.43
CA PRO A 15 13.58 -6.75 9.53
C PRO A 15 12.47 -7.73 9.92
N LEU A 16 11.95 -7.56 11.13
CA LEU A 16 10.84 -8.35 11.61
C LEU A 16 9.52 -7.62 11.44
N VAL A 17 8.49 -8.38 11.09
CA VAL A 17 7.08 -7.98 11.10
C VAL A 17 6.34 -8.95 12.01
N GLY A 18 5.96 -8.50 13.21
CA GLY A 18 5.60 -9.45 14.26
C GLY A 18 6.83 -10.28 14.65
N ARG A 19 6.66 -11.60 14.79
CA ARG A 19 7.78 -12.53 15.08
C ARG A 19 8.54 -13.01 13.86
N ASP A 20 8.03 -12.78 12.66
CA ASP A 20 8.54 -13.38 11.44
C ASP A 20 9.50 -12.45 10.69
N SER A 21 10.49 -13.05 10.05
CA SER A 21 11.34 -12.37 9.07
C SER A 21 10.50 -12.00 7.85
N ILE A 22 10.71 -10.80 7.32
CA ILE A 22 9.94 -10.33 6.18
C ILE A 22 10.22 -11.18 4.94
N ILE A 23 11.46 -11.59 4.70
CA ILE A 23 11.76 -12.44 3.52
C ILE A 23 11.01 -13.77 3.60
N SER A 24 10.98 -14.41 4.78
CA SER A 24 10.25 -15.67 4.98
C SER A 24 8.74 -15.48 4.80
N LEU A 25 8.19 -14.41 5.38
CA LEU A 25 6.77 -14.10 5.27
C LEU A 25 6.37 -13.77 3.82
N ALA A 26 7.18 -12.96 3.14
CA ALA A 26 6.99 -12.60 1.74
C ALA A 26 7.05 -13.82 0.83
N ASP A 27 7.90 -14.81 1.10
CA ASP A 27 7.96 -16.06 0.35
C ASP A 27 6.62 -16.81 0.36
N GLY A 28 6.05 -17.00 1.55
CA GLY A 28 4.77 -17.68 1.73
C GLY A 28 3.58 -16.89 1.15
N VAL A 29 3.54 -15.58 1.38
CA VAL A 29 2.51 -14.67 0.84
C VAL A 29 2.60 -14.60 -0.68
N GLY A 30 3.82 -14.47 -1.21
CA GLY A 30 4.10 -14.38 -2.64
C GLY A 30 3.69 -15.65 -3.38
N ALA A 31 4.14 -16.83 -2.94
CA ALA A 31 3.77 -18.08 -3.60
C ALA A 31 2.24 -18.27 -3.68
N GLN A 32 1.53 -18.06 -2.56
CA GLN A 32 0.08 -18.21 -2.52
C GLN A 32 -0.67 -17.15 -3.37
N ALA A 33 -0.18 -15.91 -3.39
CA ALA A 33 -0.75 -14.86 -4.23
C ALA A 33 -0.53 -15.16 -5.72
N PHE A 34 0.65 -15.67 -6.11
CA PHE A 34 0.94 -16.06 -7.49
C PHE A 34 0.08 -17.25 -7.95
N ASP A 35 -0.16 -18.23 -7.08
CA ASP A 35 -1.08 -19.34 -7.35
C ASP A 35 -2.53 -18.87 -7.53
N SER A 36 -2.94 -17.83 -6.79
CA SER A 36 -4.24 -17.18 -6.98
C SER A 36 -4.33 -16.50 -8.35
N ILE A 37 -3.30 -15.75 -8.74
CA ILE A 37 -3.22 -15.10 -10.07
C ILE A 37 -3.27 -16.16 -11.17
N SER A 38 -2.48 -17.23 -11.05
CA SER A 38 -2.43 -18.31 -12.06
C SER A 38 -3.80 -18.97 -12.26
N ARG A 39 -4.57 -19.16 -11.18
CA ARG A 39 -5.96 -19.65 -11.27
C ARG A 39 -6.91 -18.63 -11.89
N GLN A 40 -6.72 -17.35 -11.66
CA GLN A 40 -7.52 -16.30 -12.29
C GLN A 40 -7.24 -16.25 -13.79
N ILE A 41 -5.97 -16.25 -14.22
CA ILE A 41 -5.55 -16.30 -15.63
C ILE A 41 -6.22 -17.47 -16.36
N ALA A 42 -6.29 -18.65 -15.73
CA ALA A 42 -6.89 -19.83 -16.33
C ALA A 42 -8.42 -19.73 -16.55
N ASN A 43 -9.11 -18.90 -15.75
CA ASN A 43 -10.57 -18.78 -15.79
C ASN A 43 -11.05 -17.53 -16.54
N ASP A 44 -10.33 -16.42 -16.36
CA ASP A 44 -10.66 -15.09 -16.87
C ASP A 44 -9.35 -14.38 -17.25
N PRO A 45 -8.83 -14.67 -18.47
CA PRO A 45 -7.51 -14.21 -18.87
C PRO A 45 -7.45 -12.70 -19.13
N TYR A 46 -8.58 -12.02 -19.28
CA TYR A 46 -8.64 -10.56 -19.41
C TYR A 46 -9.57 -9.96 -18.36
N ASN A 47 -8.98 -9.51 -17.26
CA ASN A 47 -9.71 -8.80 -16.21
C ASN A 47 -8.93 -7.55 -15.80
N PRO A 48 -9.18 -6.41 -16.44
CA PRO A 48 -8.37 -5.21 -16.24
C PRO A 48 -8.50 -4.65 -14.81
N GLY A 49 -9.64 -4.89 -14.14
CA GLY A 49 -9.80 -4.60 -12.72
C GLY A 49 -8.86 -5.43 -11.82
N SER A 50 -8.69 -6.72 -12.10
CA SER A 50 -7.71 -7.58 -11.40
C SER A 50 -6.28 -7.22 -11.75
N PHE A 51 -6.01 -6.77 -12.98
CA PHE A 51 -4.70 -6.29 -13.40
C PHE A 51 -4.31 -5.05 -12.57
N ALA A 52 -5.19 -4.04 -12.56
CA ALA A 52 -4.98 -2.75 -11.90
C ALA A 52 -4.90 -2.85 -10.38
N TRP A 53 -5.77 -3.66 -9.76
CA TRP A 53 -5.96 -3.69 -8.31
C TRP A 53 -5.47 -4.98 -7.63
N GLY A 54 -4.71 -5.80 -8.35
CA GLY A 54 -4.16 -7.05 -7.83
C GLY A 54 -2.81 -7.40 -8.43
N TRP A 55 -2.77 -7.74 -9.71
CA TRP A 55 -1.63 -8.41 -10.32
C TRP A 55 -0.41 -7.49 -10.46
N GLN A 56 -0.63 -6.22 -10.77
CA GLN A 56 0.47 -5.26 -10.84
C GLN A 56 1.23 -5.15 -9.51
N TYR A 57 0.53 -5.16 -8.36
CA TYR A 57 1.20 -5.14 -7.06
C TYR A 57 2.12 -6.35 -6.85
N HIS A 58 1.71 -7.50 -7.40
CA HIS A 58 2.49 -8.73 -7.31
C HIS A 58 3.80 -8.60 -8.07
N ALA A 59 3.73 -8.15 -9.34
CA ALA A 59 4.91 -7.94 -10.16
C ALA A 59 5.87 -6.95 -9.51
N ARG A 60 5.38 -5.81 -9.02
CA ARG A 60 6.20 -4.78 -8.35
C ARG A 60 6.84 -5.30 -7.07
N GLY A 61 6.07 -5.99 -6.22
CA GLY A 61 6.60 -6.63 -5.01
C GLY A 61 7.69 -7.65 -5.33
N CYS A 62 7.50 -8.45 -6.38
CA CYS A 62 8.49 -9.39 -6.87
C CYS A 62 9.77 -8.70 -7.38
N LEU A 63 9.67 -7.59 -8.11
CA LEU A 63 10.86 -6.85 -8.55
C LEU A 63 11.67 -6.31 -7.36
N ILE A 64 11.01 -5.82 -6.32
CA ILE A 64 11.69 -5.40 -5.08
C ILE A 64 12.37 -6.61 -4.41
N MET A 65 11.66 -7.73 -4.26
CA MET A 65 12.22 -8.95 -3.65
C MET A 65 13.37 -9.54 -4.45
N PHE A 66 13.33 -9.47 -5.78
CA PHE A 66 14.46 -9.87 -6.64
C PHE A 66 15.70 -9.03 -6.34
N ASN A 67 15.56 -7.70 -6.27
CA ASN A 67 16.69 -6.81 -6.00
C ASN A 67 17.26 -6.99 -4.60
N LEU A 68 16.41 -7.30 -3.61
CA LEU A 68 16.84 -7.55 -2.22
C LEU A 68 17.54 -8.91 -2.05
N THR A 69 17.08 -9.95 -2.75
CA THR A 69 17.51 -11.33 -2.47
C THR A 69 18.38 -11.95 -3.56
N GLY A 70 18.42 -11.36 -4.76
CA GLY A 70 18.99 -11.96 -5.96
C GLY A 70 18.29 -13.25 -6.43
N ASN A 71 17.19 -13.67 -5.78
CA ASN A 71 16.53 -14.93 -6.10
C ASN A 71 15.69 -14.79 -7.37
N ARG A 72 16.10 -15.53 -8.40
CA ARG A 72 15.54 -15.45 -9.75
C ARG A 72 14.03 -15.74 -9.82
N LYS A 73 13.47 -16.54 -8.91
CA LYS A 73 12.03 -16.86 -8.90
C LYS A 73 11.14 -15.61 -8.90
N TRP A 74 11.57 -14.57 -8.19
CA TRP A 74 10.82 -13.32 -8.08
C TRP A 74 10.78 -12.59 -9.42
N LEU A 75 11.94 -12.47 -10.08
CA LEU A 75 12.00 -11.87 -11.42
C LEU A 75 11.16 -12.67 -12.43
N ASP A 76 11.18 -14.00 -12.36
CA ASP A 76 10.40 -14.83 -13.28
C ASP A 76 8.89 -14.64 -13.09
N TRP A 77 8.40 -14.49 -11.86
CA TRP A 77 7.00 -14.12 -11.60
C TRP A 77 6.64 -12.74 -12.14
N ALA A 78 7.51 -11.74 -11.96
CA ALA A 78 7.28 -10.39 -12.51
C ALA A 78 7.27 -10.39 -14.05
N VAL A 79 8.18 -11.13 -14.69
CA VAL A 79 8.23 -11.29 -16.16
C VAL A 79 6.97 -11.99 -16.67
N ASN A 80 6.50 -13.06 -16.00
CA ASN A 80 5.29 -13.77 -16.42
C ASN A 80 4.06 -12.86 -16.39
N ILE A 81 3.92 -12.03 -15.36
CA ILE A 81 2.81 -11.07 -15.26
C ILE A 81 2.96 -9.97 -16.34
N SER A 82 4.17 -9.46 -16.56
CA SER A 82 4.42 -8.41 -17.57
C SER A 82 4.19 -8.92 -19.00
N ASP A 83 4.60 -10.16 -19.30
CA ASP A 83 4.28 -10.83 -20.57
C ASP A 83 2.78 -10.96 -20.77
N HIS A 84 2.04 -11.30 -19.70
CA HIS A 84 0.58 -11.39 -19.75
C HIS A 84 -0.04 -10.02 -20.05
N PHE A 85 0.38 -8.96 -19.37
CA PHE A 85 -0.13 -7.62 -19.66
C PHE A 85 0.16 -7.20 -21.11
N LEU A 86 1.37 -7.45 -21.61
CA LEU A 86 1.73 -7.16 -23.01
C LEU A 86 0.87 -7.95 -24.00
N ALA A 87 0.61 -9.23 -23.74
CA ALA A 87 -0.21 -10.06 -24.64
C ALA A 87 -1.67 -9.59 -24.73
N TYR A 88 -2.14 -8.85 -23.72
CA TYR A 88 -3.51 -8.40 -23.57
C TYR A 88 -3.64 -6.86 -23.61
N SER A 89 -2.65 -6.17 -24.17
CA SER A 89 -2.69 -4.71 -24.27
C SER A 89 -3.52 -4.18 -25.43
N ASP A 90 -4.12 -5.02 -26.28
CA ASP A 90 -4.91 -4.61 -27.46
C ASP A 90 -5.99 -5.65 -27.75
N VAL A 91 -6.85 -5.90 -26.76
CA VAL A 91 -7.90 -6.94 -26.88
C VAL A 91 -9.09 -6.50 -27.74
N ASN A 92 -9.29 -5.19 -27.90
CA ASN A 92 -10.30 -4.62 -28.77
C ASN A 92 -9.83 -4.58 -30.25
N GLY A 93 -8.52 -4.73 -30.50
CA GLY A 93 -7.94 -4.90 -31.85
C GLY A 93 -7.91 -3.60 -32.66
N ASP A 94 -7.88 -2.45 -31.99
CA ASP A 94 -7.82 -1.14 -32.65
C ASP A 94 -6.37 -0.73 -33.02
N GLY A 95 -5.37 -1.50 -32.57
CA GLY A 95 -3.97 -1.23 -32.84
C GLY A 95 -3.36 -0.20 -31.90
N GLU A 96 -4.06 0.24 -30.85
CA GLU A 96 -3.58 1.18 -29.86
C GLU A 96 -3.54 0.53 -28.47
N PRO A 97 -2.35 0.33 -27.88
CA PRO A 97 -2.27 -0.43 -26.65
C PRO A 97 -2.94 0.30 -25.48
N ALA A 98 -3.84 -0.38 -24.78
CA ALA A 98 -4.49 0.03 -23.54
C ALA A 98 -5.11 -1.18 -22.82
N TRP A 99 -5.45 -1.01 -21.54
CA TRP A 99 -6.14 -2.04 -20.75
C TRP A 99 -7.55 -1.60 -20.35
N GLY A 100 -8.36 -1.18 -21.33
CA GLY A 100 -9.71 -0.65 -21.09
C GLY A 100 -10.72 -1.66 -20.53
N ASN A 101 -11.77 -1.13 -19.90
CA ASN A 101 -13.00 -1.86 -19.61
C ASN A 101 -13.93 -1.72 -20.82
N TYR A 102 -13.74 -2.50 -21.88
CA TYR A 102 -14.36 -2.17 -23.17
C TYR A 102 -15.84 -2.56 -23.28
N ASN A 103 -16.22 -3.72 -22.75
CA ASN A 103 -17.56 -4.30 -22.85
C ASN A 103 -17.67 -5.55 -21.95
N GLU A 104 -18.78 -6.29 -22.04
CA GLU A 104 -19.00 -7.51 -21.24
C GLU A 104 -18.05 -8.67 -21.60
N THR A 105 -17.40 -8.64 -22.77
CA THR A 105 -16.40 -9.65 -23.17
C THR A 105 -15.00 -9.27 -22.67
N TRP A 106 -14.66 -7.99 -22.78
CA TRP A 106 -13.35 -7.45 -22.44
C TRP A 106 -13.46 -6.43 -21.31
N GLY A 107 -14.01 -6.89 -20.18
CA GLY A 107 -14.34 -6.03 -19.06
C GLY A 107 -15.25 -6.70 -18.04
N ASN A 108 -15.75 -5.93 -17.08
CA ASN A 108 -16.77 -6.36 -16.13
C ASN A 108 -17.66 -5.19 -15.68
N ASP A 109 -18.84 -5.54 -15.16
CA ASP A 109 -19.91 -4.62 -14.76
C ASP A 109 -19.65 -3.87 -13.44
N ARG A 110 -18.53 -4.16 -12.76
CA ARG A 110 -18.12 -3.43 -11.55
C ARG A 110 -17.70 -1.98 -11.86
N TYR A 111 -17.28 -1.72 -13.09
CA TYR A 111 -16.79 -0.41 -13.54
C TYR A 111 -17.53 0.03 -14.79
N ASP A 112 -17.56 1.34 -15.05
CA ASP A 112 -18.06 1.87 -16.31
C ASP A 112 -17.22 1.34 -17.48
N PHE A 113 -17.84 1.10 -18.62
CA PHE A 113 -17.13 0.68 -19.82
C PHE A 113 -16.41 1.87 -20.47
N ARG A 114 -15.12 2.01 -20.15
CA ARG A 114 -14.23 3.04 -20.67
C ARG A 114 -12.77 2.64 -20.55
N GLU A 115 -11.91 3.46 -21.14
CA GLU A 115 -10.46 3.33 -21.06
C GLU A 115 -9.93 4.25 -19.97
N TYR A 116 -9.50 3.67 -18.87
CA TYR A 116 -9.05 4.41 -17.69
C TYR A 116 -7.55 4.69 -17.78
N THR A 117 -7.16 5.97 -17.79
CA THR A 117 -5.75 6.39 -17.70
C THR A 117 -5.11 5.85 -16.43
N VAL A 118 -5.86 5.76 -15.34
CA VAL A 118 -5.37 5.12 -14.11
C VAL A 118 -4.96 3.67 -14.33
N TRP A 119 -5.69 2.91 -15.13
CA TRP A 119 -5.39 1.50 -15.39
C TRP A 119 -4.15 1.35 -16.23
N ASP A 120 -4.02 2.12 -17.31
CA ASP A 120 -2.80 2.14 -18.11
C ASP A 120 -1.58 2.55 -17.28
N GLY A 121 -1.74 3.51 -16.37
CA GLY A 121 -0.69 3.91 -15.43
C GLY A 121 -0.30 2.80 -14.45
N VAL A 122 -1.26 2.20 -13.74
CA VAL A 122 -0.94 1.17 -12.72
C VAL A 122 -0.52 -0.18 -13.32
N ILE A 123 -1.01 -0.54 -14.51
CA ILE A 123 -0.64 -1.77 -15.22
C ILE A 123 0.67 -1.57 -15.98
N GLY A 124 0.89 -0.40 -16.56
CA GLY A 124 2.12 -0.05 -17.27
C GLY A 124 3.35 0.04 -16.36
N LEU A 125 3.16 0.51 -15.12
CA LEU A 125 4.27 0.70 -14.18
C LEU A 125 5.13 -0.57 -13.94
N PRO A 126 4.58 -1.74 -13.57
CA PRO A 126 5.39 -2.97 -13.44
C PRO A 126 6.05 -3.42 -14.75
N ILE A 127 5.45 -3.13 -15.92
CA ILE A 127 6.00 -3.51 -17.23
C ILE A 127 7.31 -2.74 -17.46
N ILE A 128 7.27 -1.41 -17.30
CA ILE A 128 8.45 -0.57 -17.48
C ILE A 128 9.48 -0.76 -16.35
N GLU A 129 9.04 -1.02 -15.11
CA GLU A 129 9.95 -1.38 -14.01
C GLU A 129 10.66 -2.72 -14.28
N THR A 130 9.97 -3.71 -14.85
CA THR A 130 10.58 -4.99 -15.25
C THR A 130 11.64 -4.78 -16.34
N ALA A 131 11.33 -3.96 -17.35
CA ALA A 131 12.29 -3.59 -18.38
C ALA A 131 13.54 -2.93 -17.78
N LYS A 132 13.33 -1.98 -16.86
CA LYS A 132 14.40 -1.29 -16.14
C LYS A 132 15.31 -2.26 -15.36
N VAL A 133 14.73 -3.22 -14.64
CA VAL A 133 15.51 -4.22 -13.88
C VAL A 133 16.35 -5.09 -14.81
N ILE A 134 15.77 -5.54 -15.94
CA ILE A 134 16.48 -6.37 -16.91
C ILE A 134 17.61 -5.58 -17.59
N LEU A 135 17.32 -4.39 -18.08
CA LEU A 135 18.27 -3.57 -18.84
C LEU A 135 19.35 -2.94 -17.95
N GLY A 136 19.05 -2.70 -16.68
CA GLY A 136 19.98 -2.13 -15.71
C GLY A 136 20.92 -3.14 -15.04
N ASN A 137 20.84 -4.43 -15.40
CA ASN A 137 21.68 -5.49 -14.84
C ASN A 137 22.37 -6.26 -15.97
N ASP A 138 23.70 -6.12 -16.07
CA ASP A 138 24.50 -6.71 -17.15
C ASP A 138 24.21 -8.21 -17.38
N ALA A 139 24.13 -9.01 -16.31
CA ALA A 139 23.88 -10.44 -16.41
C ALA A 139 22.47 -10.77 -16.94
N LEU A 140 21.49 -9.91 -16.66
CA LEU A 140 20.13 -10.04 -17.19
C LEU A 140 20.05 -9.52 -18.63
N SER A 141 20.67 -8.39 -18.92
CA SER A 141 20.68 -7.79 -20.25
C SER A 141 21.49 -8.59 -21.26
N ASP A 142 22.50 -9.34 -20.84
CA ASP A 142 23.26 -10.24 -21.71
C ASP A 142 22.42 -11.43 -22.20
N ASN A 143 21.39 -11.82 -21.44
CA ASN A 143 20.42 -12.81 -21.87
C ASN A 143 19.52 -12.25 -22.98
N GLU A 144 19.69 -12.74 -24.21
CA GLU A 144 18.99 -12.26 -25.40
C GLU A 144 17.46 -12.32 -25.28
N THR A 145 16.92 -13.37 -24.65
CA THR A 145 15.47 -13.51 -24.45
C THR A 145 14.94 -12.42 -23.53
N LEU A 146 15.61 -12.18 -22.39
CA LEU A 146 15.18 -11.16 -21.43
C LEU A 146 15.34 -9.76 -21.99
N ARG A 147 16.46 -9.48 -22.65
CA ARG A 147 16.69 -8.20 -23.33
C ARG A 147 15.62 -7.93 -24.40
N SER A 148 15.25 -8.93 -25.19
CA SER A 148 14.19 -8.79 -26.19
C SER A 148 12.83 -8.49 -25.57
N LYS A 149 12.48 -9.16 -24.46
CA LYS A 149 11.26 -8.85 -23.71
C LYS A 149 11.29 -7.42 -23.15
N ALA A 150 12.39 -7.02 -22.52
CA ALA A 150 12.55 -5.69 -21.96
C ALA A 150 12.41 -4.58 -23.03
N ASN A 151 12.97 -4.79 -24.22
CA ASN A 151 12.78 -3.86 -25.33
C ASN A 151 11.31 -3.79 -25.77
N ALA A 152 10.62 -4.94 -25.89
CA ALA A 152 9.19 -4.95 -26.22
C ALA A 152 8.33 -4.25 -25.16
N TYR A 153 8.71 -4.35 -23.88
CA TYR A 153 8.06 -3.61 -22.80
C TYR A 153 8.27 -2.10 -22.92
N VAL A 154 9.48 -1.65 -23.27
CA VAL A 154 9.76 -0.22 -23.52
C VAL A 154 8.92 0.26 -24.71
N ASP A 155 8.96 -0.43 -25.84
CA ASP A 155 8.20 -0.09 -27.05
C ASP A 155 6.69 0.00 -26.77
N LEU A 156 6.14 -0.92 -25.98
CA LEU A 156 4.75 -0.91 -25.55
C LEU A 156 4.42 0.36 -24.76
N MET A 157 5.26 0.71 -23.79
CA MET A 157 5.04 1.85 -22.89
C MET A 157 5.20 3.19 -23.60
N GLU A 158 6.12 3.30 -24.57
CA GLU A 158 6.21 4.47 -25.44
C GLU A 158 4.90 4.71 -26.18
N ARG A 159 4.27 3.66 -26.71
CA ARG A 159 3.00 3.75 -27.42
C ARG A 159 1.83 4.11 -26.50
N VAL A 160 1.74 3.50 -25.31
CA VAL A 160 0.71 3.83 -24.31
C VAL A 160 0.81 5.30 -23.91
N VAL A 161 2.00 5.77 -23.54
CA VAL A 161 2.22 7.19 -23.17
C VAL A 161 1.88 8.12 -24.34
N GLN A 162 2.33 7.80 -25.55
CA GLN A 162 2.07 8.62 -26.72
C GLN A 162 0.58 8.73 -27.08
N ARG A 163 -0.22 7.70 -26.80
CA ARG A 163 -1.68 7.75 -26.93
C ARG A 163 -2.29 8.83 -26.03
N HIS A 164 -1.90 8.84 -24.76
CA HIS A 164 -2.39 9.81 -23.76
C HIS A 164 -1.90 11.25 -24.00
N HIS A 165 -0.86 11.46 -24.81
CA HIS A 165 -0.41 12.81 -25.16
C HIS A 165 -1.48 13.68 -25.82
N GLY A 166 -2.46 13.08 -26.50
CA GLY A 166 -3.60 13.78 -27.09
C GLY A 166 -4.63 14.28 -26.06
N SER A 167 -4.67 13.68 -24.87
CA SER A 167 -5.59 14.02 -23.77
C SER A 167 -4.91 14.87 -22.68
N TRP A 168 -3.82 15.56 -23.03
CA TRP A 168 -3.15 16.49 -22.13
C TRP A 168 -3.94 17.81 -22.00
N ASN A 169 -4.27 18.18 -20.77
CA ASN A 169 -4.84 19.48 -20.44
C ASN A 169 -3.79 20.39 -19.80
N GLN A 170 -3.46 21.49 -20.48
CA GLN A 170 -2.58 22.53 -19.95
C GLN A 170 -3.38 23.48 -19.06
N VAL A 171 -3.02 23.59 -17.78
CA VAL A 171 -3.71 24.47 -16.80
C VAL A 171 -2.99 25.81 -16.65
N ASP A 172 -1.67 25.79 -16.50
CA ASP A 172 -0.79 26.97 -16.49
C ASP A 172 0.55 26.60 -17.18
N THR A 173 1.51 27.51 -17.25
CA THR A 173 2.81 27.35 -17.91
C THR A 173 3.59 26.14 -17.39
N ASP A 174 3.45 25.83 -16.11
CA ASP A 174 4.14 24.74 -15.42
C ASP A 174 3.17 23.79 -14.70
N GLN A 175 1.89 23.76 -15.12
CA GLN A 175 0.85 22.92 -14.52
C GLN A 175 -0.05 22.29 -15.58
N GLY A 176 -0.37 21.02 -15.41
CA GLY A 176 -1.33 20.31 -16.26
C GLY A 176 -1.58 18.88 -15.79
N TYR A 177 -2.54 18.23 -16.44
CA TYR A 177 -2.93 16.86 -16.14
C TYR A 177 -3.44 16.13 -17.39
N TYR A 178 -3.42 14.80 -17.37
CA TYR A 178 -4.10 13.98 -18.38
C TYR A 178 -5.56 13.77 -18.02
N TRP A 179 -6.45 13.84 -19.01
CA TRP A 179 -7.83 13.37 -18.84
C TRP A 179 -7.84 11.92 -18.39
N ASP A 180 -8.85 11.51 -17.62
CA ASP A 180 -8.94 10.10 -17.21
C ASP A 180 -9.32 9.19 -18.38
N ASP A 181 -10.15 9.66 -19.30
CA ASP A 181 -10.48 8.96 -20.52
C ASP A 181 -9.83 9.71 -21.71
N PRO A 182 -9.04 9.05 -22.57
CA PRO A 182 -8.49 9.67 -23.77
C PRO A 182 -9.53 10.36 -24.67
N TYR A 183 -10.81 9.99 -24.55
CA TYR A 183 -11.92 10.50 -25.34
C TYR A 183 -12.75 11.59 -24.64
N GLU A 184 -12.67 11.72 -23.30
CA GLU A 184 -13.49 12.67 -22.54
C GLU A 184 -12.79 13.19 -21.27
N ASP A 185 -12.73 14.52 -21.13
CA ASP A 185 -12.27 15.16 -19.89
C ASP A 185 -13.37 15.14 -18.82
N VAL A 186 -13.24 14.22 -17.87
CA VAL A 186 -14.10 14.15 -16.66
C VAL A 186 -13.53 14.95 -15.48
N GLY A 187 -12.46 15.71 -15.69
CA GLY A 187 -11.78 16.53 -14.70
C GLY A 187 -10.57 15.86 -14.03
N PRO A 188 -9.82 16.63 -13.22
CA PRO A 188 -8.56 16.20 -12.61
C PRO A 188 -8.78 15.28 -11.41
N ILE A 189 -8.85 13.98 -11.66
CA ILE A 189 -8.89 12.96 -10.61
C ILE A 189 -7.45 12.53 -10.30
N VAL A 190 -7.01 12.78 -9.07
CA VAL A 190 -5.58 12.90 -8.75
C VAL A 190 -4.83 11.58 -8.91
N ASN A 191 -5.33 10.50 -8.34
CA ASN A 191 -4.75 9.16 -8.52
C ASN A 191 -4.70 8.70 -9.98
N ARG A 192 -5.49 9.29 -10.88
CA ARG A 192 -5.62 8.82 -12.26
C ARG A 192 -4.50 9.34 -13.14
N PHE A 193 -4.31 10.66 -13.21
CA PHE A 193 -3.22 11.22 -14.01
C PHE A 193 -1.84 10.93 -13.41
N THR A 194 -1.72 10.90 -12.07
CA THR A 194 -0.43 10.58 -11.41
C THR A 194 -0.01 9.13 -11.65
N ALA A 195 -0.95 8.21 -11.90
CA ALA A 195 -0.61 6.83 -12.23
C ALA A 195 0.21 6.75 -13.52
N LEU A 196 -0.21 7.44 -14.58
CA LEU A 196 0.51 7.49 -15.86
C LEU A 196 1.81 8.30 -15.73
N GLY A 197 1.81 9.37 -14.94
CA GLY A 197 3.01 10.15 -14.66
C GLY A 197 4.17 9.30 -14.13
N ARG A 198 3.88 8.28 -13.29
CA ARG A 198 4.91 7.33 -12.83
C ARG A 198 5.53 6.54 -13.98
N VAL A 199 4.73 6.10 -14.96
CA VAL A 199 5.22 5.37 -16.13
C VAL A 199 6.17 6.24 -16.95
N GLU A 200 5.79 7.48 -17.25
CA GLU A 200 6.65 8.44 -17.97
C GLU A 200 7.98 8.68 -17.25
N LEU A 201 7.95 8.85 -15.92
CA LEU A 201 9.17 9.02 -15.13
C LEU A 201 10.10 7.80 -15.22
N VAL A 202 9.59 6.57 -15.26
CA VAL A 202 10.45 5.38 -15.44
C VAL A 202 10.90 5.24 -16.89
N LEU A 203 10.04 5.58 -17.86
CA LEU A 203 10.37 5.55 -19.27
C LEU A 203 11.53 6.50 -19.59
N GLY A 204 11.53 7.71 -19.02
CA GLY A 204 12.65 8.64 -19.13
C GLY A 204 13.96 8.10 -18.54
N ASP A 205 13.91 7.34 -17.44
CA ASP A 205 15.10 6.68 -16.89
C ASP A 205 15.64 5.61 -17.85
N VAL A 206 14.77 4.76 -18.38
CA VAL A 206 15.16 3.59 -19.19
C VAL A 206 15.66 4.00 -20.57
N THR A 207 15.02 5.01 -21.17
CA THR A 207 15.40 5.53 -22.50
C THR A 207 16.49 6.60 -22.42
N SER A 208 16.83 7.07 -21.22
CA SER A 208 17.66 8.27 -21.00
C SER A 208 17.12 9.53 -21.70
N ASN A 209 15.82 9.58 -21.97
CA ASN A 209 15.15 10.73 -22.58
C ASN A 209 14.41 11.56 -21.53
N THR A 210 14.99 12.69 -21.14
CA THR A 210 14.42 13.56 -20.11
C THR A 210 13.19 14.33 -20.55
N SER A 211 12.80 14.30 -21.84
CA SER A 211 11.54 14.94 -22.28
C SER A 211 10.32 14.28 -21.63
N TYR A 212 10.42 13.00 -21.22
CA TYR A 212 9.40 12.32 -20.43
C TYR A 212 9.22 12.88 -19.02
N TYR A 213 10.06 13.83 -18.57
CA TYR A 213 9.90 14.47 -17.26
C TYR A 213 9.09 15.76 -17.31
N GLU A 214 8.85 16.32 -18.50
CA GLU A 214 8.19 17.62 -18.64
C GLU A 214 6.76 17.60 -18.09
N LYS A 215 5.93 16.66 -18.54
CA LYS A 215 4.54 16.54 -18.08
C LYS A 215 4.43 16.02 -16.65
N PRO A 216 5.22 15.02 -16.20
CA PRO A 216 5.33 14.70 -14.78
C PRO A 216 5.72 15.87 -13.88
N GLY A 217 6.64 16.74 -14.31
CA GLY A 217 6.96 17.96 -13.56
C GLY A 217 5.74 18.87 -13.42
N GLN A 218 4.99 19.06 -14.51
CA GLN A 218 3.78 19.88 -14.51
C GLN A 218 2.64 19.27 -13.68
N MET A 219 2.47 17.94 -13.72
CA MET A 219 1.53 17.21 -12.88
C MET A 219 1.88 17.35 -11.40
N ALA A 220 3.17 17.27 -11.04
CA ALA A 220 3.63 17.44 -9.66
C ALA A 220 3.35 18.86 -9.14
N ASN A 221 3.68 19.89 -9.93
CA ASN A 221 3.39 21.28 -9.59
C ASN A 221 1.89 21.54 -9.45
N TYR A 222 1.09 21.03 -10.40
CA TYR A 222 -0.36 21.13 -10.33
C TYR A 222 -0.90 20.47 -9.06
N MET A 223 -0.38 19.30 -8.70
CA MET A 223 -0.80 18.59 -7.50
C MET A 223 -0.50 19.41 -6.24
N ILE A 224 0.74 19.88 -6.07
CA ILE A 224 1.16 20.67 -4.90
C ILE A 224 0.38 21.98 -4.79
N ALA A 225 0.10 22.65 -5.90
CA ALA A 225 -0.67 23.89 -5.92
C ALA A 225 -2.13 23.69 -5.47
N ASN A 226 -2.67 22.49 -5.60
CA ASN A 226 -4.05 22.15 -5.22
C ASN A 226 -4.15 21.36 -3.90
N MET A 227 -3.02 21.02 -3.25
CA MET A 227 -3.05 20.46 -1.90
C MET A 227 -3.43 21.53 -0.88
N ARG A 228 -4.22 21.14 0.11
CA ARG A 228 -4.50 21.99 1.27
C ARG A 228 -3.34 21.94 2.24
N TYR A 229 -2.67 23.08 2.43
CA TYR A 229 -1.61 23.22 3.42
C TYR A 229 -2.19 23.56 4.81
N ASP A 230 -1.84 22.75 5.81
CA ASP A 230 -2.09 23.03 7.22
C ASP A 230 -0.77 23.53 7.83
N SER A 231 -0.70 24.82 8.15
CA SER A 231 0.52 25.44 8.70
C SER A 231 0.76 25.14 10.17
N ASP A 232 -0.28 24.75 10.91
CA ASP A 232 -0.15 24.46 12.34
C ASP A 232 0.52 23.11 12.55
N ASP A 233 0.18 22.14 11.68
CA ASP A 233 0.79 20.81 11.67
C ASP A 233 1.89 20.63 10.60
N ASP A 234 2.15 21.64 9.79
CA ASP A 234 3.07 21.60 8.64
C ASP A 234 2.87 20.34 7.77
N LEU A 235 1.66 20.16 7.26
CA LEU A 235 1.27 18.98 6.47
C LEU A 235 0.36 19.32 5.30
N TYR A 236 0.16 18.35 4.42
CA TYR A 236 -0.81 18.45 3.32
C TYR A 236 -2.00 17.51 3.49
N THR A 237 -3.18 17.96 3.09
CA THR A 237 -4.31 17.07 2.76
C THR A 237 -4.77 17.37 1.35
N TRP A 238 -5.41 16.40 0.68
CA TRP A 238 -5.88 16.59 -0.68
C TRP A 238 -7.16 15.83 -0.98
N GLU A 239 -7.87 16.34 -1.97
CA GLU A 239 -9.13 15.80 -2.48
C GLU A 239 -8.86 14.66 -3.45
N TYR A 240 -9.82 13.72 -3.56
CA TYR A 240 -9.80 12.68 -4.59
C TYR A 240 -9.86 13.25 -6.02
N LYS A 241 -10.63 14.33 -6.19
CA LYS A 241 -10.81 15.06 -7.44
C LYS A 241 -10.90 16.55 -7.15
N TYR A 242 -10.13 17.37 -7.85
CA TYR A 242 -10.10 18.80 -7.53
C TYR A 242 -11.41 19.48 -7.85
N GLY A 243 -11.86 20.31 -6.89
CA GLY A 243 -13.11 21.06 -6.99
C GLY A 243 -14.34 20.27 -6.57
N GLU A 244 -14.16 19.06 -6.02
CA GLU A 244 -15.23 18.27 -5.41
C GLU A 244 -14.95 18.01 -3.93
N GLU A 245 -16.01 17.93 -3.12
CA GLU A 245 -15.86 17.60 -1.71
C GLU A 245 -15.44 16.13 -1.54
N GLY A 246 -14.37 15.90 -0.77
CA GLY A 246 -14.00 14.56 -0.31
C GLY A 246 -12.49 14.33 -0.32
N SER A 247 -11.95 13.97 0.85
CA SER A 247 -10.54 13.62 0.99
C SER A 247 -10.20 12.32 0.25
N GLU A 248 -8.99 12.25 -0.29
CA GLU A 248 -8.43 11.03 -0.87
C GLU A 248 -8.30 9.93 0.21
N ASP A 249 -8.56 8.67 -0.16
CA ASP A 249 -8.32 7.53 0.72
C ASP A 249 -6.86 7.09 0.71
N ILE A 250 -6.41 6.46 1.80
CA ILE A 250 -5.00 6.09 1.96
C ILE A 250 -4.54 4.97 1.01
N SER A 251 -5.48 4.25 0.38
CA SER A 251 -5.16 3.18 -0.57
C SER A 251 -4.86 3.76 -1.95
N HIS A 252 -5.71 4.66 -2.45
CA HIS A 252 -5.45 5.35 -3.71
C HIS A 252 -4.38 6.40 -3.54
N GLY A 253 -4.42 7.19 -2.45
CA GLY A 253 -3.43 8.21 -2.07
C GLY A 253 -1.96 7.77 -2.11
N ALA A 254 -1.71 6.46 -2.01
CA ALA A 254 -0.39 5.87 -2.18
C ALA A 254 0.17 5.98 -3.62
N ILE A 255 -0.70 6.10 -4.63
CA ILE A 255 -0.34 6.26 -6.05
C ILE A 255 0.27 7.64 -6.27
N GLU A 256 -0.40 8.67 -5.78
CA GLU A 256 0.04 10.05 -5.85
C GLU A 256 1.29 10.27 -5.01
N LEU A 257 1.32 9.68 -3.81
CA LEU A 257 2.50 9.73 -2.95
C LEU A 257 3.73 9.19 -3.68
N GLU A 258 3.61 7.99 -4.26
CA GLU A 258 4.71 7.38 -5.00
C GLU A 258 5.11 8.22 -6.22
N PHE A 259 4.16 8.81 -6.92
CA PHE A 259 4.43 9.75 -8.01
C PHE A 259 5.26 10.95 -7.54
N LEU A 260 4.89 11.61 -6.45
CA LEU A 260 5.62 12.77 -5.92
C LEU A 260 7.02 12.39 -5.42
N ILE A 261 7.18 11.21 -4.81
CA ILE A 261 8.50 10.66 -4.44
C ILE A 261 9.36 10.45 -5.70
N MET A 262 8.79 9.87 -6.76
CA MET A 262 9.49 9.66 -8.02
C MET A 262 9.88 10.98 -8.71
N ALA A 263 9.02 12.01 -8.62
CA ALA A 263 9.28 13.34 -9.14
C ALA A 263 10.41 14.04 -8.35
N ASN A 264 10.35 14.01 -7.01
CA ASN A 264 11.39 14.55 -6.13
C ASN A 264 12.76 13.89 -6.38
N GLN A 265 12.82 12.57 -6.53
CA GLN A 265 14.06 11.85 -6.83
C GLN A 265 14.73 12.25 -8.16
N ARG A 266 14.01 12.94 -9.03
CA ARG A 266 14.50 13.45 -10.32
C ARG A 266 14.70 14.97 -10.29
N GLY A 267 14.59 15.60 -9.13
CA GLY A 267 14.75 17.04 -8.96
C GLY A 267 13.57 17.86 -9.50
N LEU A 268 12.40 17.25 -9.71
CA LEU A 268 11.19 17.95 -10.16
C LEU A 268 10.40 18.57 -9.01
N LEU A 269 10.74 18.22 -7.77
CA LEU A 269 10.07 18.66 -6.57
C LEU A 269 11.06 18.76 -5.40
N GLU A 270 10.88 19.72 -4.51
CA GLU A 270 11.72 19.92 -3.32
C GLU A 270 11.35 18.95 -2.16
N ASP A 271 12.33 18.62 -1.32
CA ASP A 271 12.17 17.68 -0.19
C ASP A 271 11.13 18.14 0.83
N VAL A 272 10.97 19.45 1.02
CA VAL A 272 9.98 20.03 1.96
C VAL A 272 8.55 19.54 1.70
N HIS A 273 8.21 19.24 0.45
CA HIS A 273 6.89 18.71 0.13
C HIS A 273 6.71 17.27 0.62
N LEU A 274 7.78 16.48 0.60
CA LEU A 274 7.79 15.09 1.02
C LEU A 274 7.80 14.98 2.56
N GLU A 275 8.50 15.90 3.22
CA GLU A 275 8.44 16.08 4.68
C GLU A 275 7.01 16.39 5.14
N ARG A 276 6.30 17.29 4.45
CA ARG A 276 4.88 17.60 4.74
C ARG A 276 3.95 16.41 4.54
N LEU A 277 4.19 15.57 3.54
CA LEU A 277 3.42 14.34 3.34
C LEU A 277 3.72 13.29 4.41
N ALA A 278 4.97 13.22 4.90
CA ALA A 278 5.31 12.41 6.06
C ALA A 278 4.58 12.90 7.32
N ASN A 279 4.47 14.21 7.53
CA ASN A 279 3.67 14.77 8.61
C ASN A 279 2.18 14.41 8.47
N THR A 280 1.62 14.41 7.25
CA THR A 280 0.26 13.90 7.02
C THR A 280 0.09 12.48 7.53
N TYR A 281 1.03 11.60 7.17
CA TYR A 281 1.01 10.22 7.62
C TYR A 281 1.08 10.11 9.15
N LEU A 282 2.06 10.75 9.79
CA LEU A 282 2.31 10.61 11.22
C LEU A 282 1.24 11.27 12.10
N LYS A 283 0.67 12.40 11.66
CA LYS A 283 -0.22 13.23 12.47
C LYS A 283 -1.71 12.98 12.19
N ARG A 284 -2.08 12.52 10.99
CA ARG A 284 -3.48 12.32 10.59
C ARG A 284 -3.81 10.85 10.34
N ILE A 285 -2.88 10.09 9.76
CA ILE A 285 -3.15 8.71 9.33
C ILE A 285 -2.80 7.69 10.41
N TRP A 286 -1.63 7.78 11.03
CA TRP A 286 -1.19 6.83 12.05
C TRP A 286 -2.05 6.92 13.32
N GLN A 287 -2.63 5.78 13.74
CA GLN A 287 -3.64 5.73 14.82
C GLN A 287 -3.39 4.65 15.88
N LEU A 288 -2.27 3.90 15.85
CA LEU A 288 -2.00 2.81 16.80
C LEU A 288 -2.29 3.15 18.28
N PRO A 289 -1.87 4.31 18.82
CA PRO A 289 -2.13 4.64 20.23
C PRO A 289 -3.62 4.70 20.60
N GLN A 290 -4.51 4.87 19.61
CA GLN A 290 -5.95 5.05 19.78
C GLN A 290 -6.76 3.79 19.41
N ILE A 291 -6.12 2.67 19.05
CA ILE A 291 -6.83 1.48 18.54
C ILE A 291 -7.84 0.90 19.56
N LEU A 292 -7.57 1.07 20.85
CA LEU A 292 -8.49 0.62 21.92
C LEU A 292 -9.68 1.57 22.09
N ASP A 293 -9.63 2.77 21.51
CA ASP A 293 -10.74 3.74 21.46
C ASP A 293 -11.69 3.47 20.28
N GLY A 294 -11.55 2.32 19.61
CA GLY A 294 -12.34 1.95 18.45
C GLY A 294 -11.80 2.48 17.12
N LYS A 295 -10.63 3.13 17.14
CA LYS A 295 -9.89 3.51 15.93
C LYS A 295 -9.27 2.30 15.23
N LYS A 296 -8.88 2.50 13.97
CA LYS A 296 -8.11 1.51 13.19
C LYS A 296 -6.61 1.76 13.41
N LEU A 297 -5.75 0.93 12.81
CA LEU A 297 -4.30 1.19 12.88
C LEU A 297 -3.94 2.45 12.08
N LEU A 298 -4.65 2.66 10.98
CA LEU A 298 -4.54 3.81 10.10
C LEU A 298 -5.91 4.41 9.82
N SER A 299 -5.99 5.73 9.68
CA SER A 299 -7.19 6.39 9.18
C SER A 299 -7.53 5.91 7.78
N MET A 300 -8.80 6.06 7.38
CA MET A 300 -9.24 5.70 6.04
C MET A 300 -8.88 6.74 4.99
N LYS A 301 -8.82 8.01 5.39
CA LYS A 301 -8.60 9.17 4.53
C LYS A 301 -7.37 9.98 4.97
N VAL A 302 -6.74 10.67 4.02
CA VAL A 302 -5.51 11.44 4.27
C VAL A 302 -5.71 12.64 5.21
N ASP A 303 -6.95 13.10 5.38
CA ASP A 303 -7.34 14.11 6.37
C ASP A 303 -7.54 13.57 7.80
N GLY A 304 -7.42 12.25 7.99
CA GLY A 304 -7.61 11.56 9.27
C GLY A 304 -9.03 11.03 9.49
N THR A 305 -9.94 11.17 8.52
CA THR A 305 -11.30 10.65 8.60
C THR A 305 -11.33 9.12 8.56
N ASP A 306 -12.23 8.53 9.37
CA ASP A 306 -12.46 7.10 9.47
C ASP A 306 -13.85 6.68 9.00
N TYR A 307 -13.95 5.45 8.48
CA TYR A 307 -15.20 4.76 8.21
C TYR A 307 -15.24 3.47 9.03
N PRO A 308 -16.10 3.36 10.06
CA PRO A 308 -16.09 2.22 11.00
C PRO A 308 -16.16 0.84 10.34
N GLN A 309 -16.85 0.76 9.20
CA GLN A 309 -17.11 -0.47 8.44
C GLN A 309 -15.94 -0.93 7.54
N TYR A 310 -14.91 -0.10 7.35
CA TYR A 310 -13.76 -0.41 6.51
C TYR A 310 -12.45 -0.28 7.30
N ASP A 311 -11.42 -0.98 6.83
CA ASP A 311 -10.08 -0.92 7.40
C ASP A 311 -9.05 -1.07 6.27
N TYR A 312 -8.36 0.02 5.96
CA TYR A 312 -7.37 0.07 4.89
C TYR A 312 -5.94 -0.23 5.36
N SER A 313 -5.76 -0.64 6.62
CA SER A 313 -4.43 -0.93 7.17
C SER A 313 -3.69 -2.02 6.40
N SER A 314 -4.39 -3.03 5.85
CA SER A 314 -3.74 -4.07 5.02
C SER A 314 -3.54 -3.66 3.56
N ILE A 315 -3.99 -2.49 3.15
CA ILE A 315 -3.79 -1.99 1.79
C ILE A 315 -3.03 -0.67 1.74
N SER A 316 -2.43 -0.25 2.86
CA SER A 316 -1.62 0.97 3.01
C SER A 316 -0.20 0.84 2.42
N ARG A 317 -0.03 0.09 1.32
CA ARG A 317 1.23 0.05 0.59
C ARG A 317 1.67 1.46 0.18
N GLY A 318 2.95 1.65 -0.13
CA GLY A 318 3.49 2.92 -0.64
C GLY A 318 3.84 3.93 0.46
N TRP A 319 3.13 3.96 1.59
CA TRP A 319 3.41 4.92 2.66
C TRP A 319 4.80 4.76 3.29
N ALA A 320 5.33 3.53 3.34
CA ALA A 320 6.69 3.29 3.83
C ALA A 320 7.75 4.04 3.01
N LEU A 321 7.46 4.40 1.75
CA LEU A 321 8.40 5.10 0.86
C LEU A 321 8.74 6.53 1.33
N LEU A 322 8.04 7.08 2.31
CA LEU A 322 8.36 8.35 2.97
C LEU A 322 9.48 8.26 4.02
N ALA A 323 9.92 7.04 4.37
CA ALA A 323 10.96 6.83 5.38
C ALA A 323 12.25 7.65 5.17
N PRO A 324 12.74 7.87 3.93
CA PRO A 324 13.91 8.71 3.69
C PRO A 324 13.77 10.18 4.13
N TYR A 325 12.53 10.66 4.29
CA TYR A 325 12.20 12.04 4.69
C TYR A 325 11.76 12.12 6.16
N SER A 326 11.18 11.04 6.68
CA SER A 326 10.89 10.87 8.11
C SER A 326 11.00 9.40 8.49
N PRO A 327 12.09 9.00 9.17
CA PRO A 327 12.34 7.61 9.55
C PRO A 327 11.23 7.00 10.41
N GLU A 328 10.48 7.80 11.17
CA GLU A 328 9.32 7.37 11.95
C GLU A 328 8.24 6.70 11.09
N VAL A 329 8.11 7.07 9.81
CA VAL A 329 7.15 6.44 8.89
C VAL A 329 7.50 4.97 8.66
N PHE A 330 8.79 4.63 8.55
CA PHE A 330 9.24 3.24 8.41
C PHE A 330 8.76 2.39 9.59
N GLU A 331 9.04 2.84 10.81
CA GLU A 331 8.71 2.07 12.00
C GLU A 331 7.20 1.95 12.19
N SER A 332 6.46 3.04 11.94
CA SER A 332 5.01 3.04 11.98
C SER A 332 4.42 2.00 11.01
N GLN A 333 4.85 2.00 9.74
CA GLN A 333 4.37 1.03 8.73
C GLN A 333 4.77 -0.40 9.06
N ARG A 334 6.01 -0.62 9.54
CA ARG A 334 6.46 -1.93 10.01
C ARG A 334 5.56 -2.45 11.14
N ILE A 335 5.19 -1.58 12.09
CA ILE A 335 4.25 -1.91 13.16
C ILE A 335 2.84 -2.21 12.61
N VAL A 336 2.32 -1.45 11.63
CA VAL A 336 1.00 -1.75 11.00
C VAL A 336 0.97 -3.18 10.50
N PHE A 337 1.92 -3.57 9.65
CA PHE A 337 1.96 -4.92 9.10
C PHE A 337 2.19 -5.96 10.20
N GLY A 338 3.00 -5.64 11.21
CA GLY A 338 3.28 -6.55 12.31
C GLY A 338 2.04 -6.81 13.15
N VAL A 339 1.28 -5.76 13.49
CA VAL A 339 0.02 -5.89 14.24
C VAL A 339 -1.01 -6.69 13.44
N ILE A 340 -1.12 -6.45 12.12
CA ILE A 340 -2.00 -7.24 11.24
C ILE A 340 -1.60 -8.72 11.26
N HIS A 341 -0.31 -9.01 11.10
CA HIS A 341 0.22 -10.36 11.10
C HIS A 341 -0.03 -11.06 12.44
N GLU A 342 0.27 -10.41 13.55
CA GLU A 342 0.07 -10.93 14.91
C GLU A 342 -1.40 -11.18 15.25
N LYS A 343 -2.27 -10.29 14.78
CA LYS A 343 -3.72 -10.37 15.04
C LYS A 343 -4.37 -11.55 14.32
N ARG A 344 -4.04 -11.79 13.05
CA ARG A 344 -4.82 -12.69 12.17
C ARG A 344 -4.00 -13.49 11.14
N GLY A 345 -2.67 -13.39 11.18
CA GLY A 345 -1.79 -13.84 10.09
C GLY A 345 -1.83 -12.87 8.91
N MET A 346 -0.72 -12.80 8.17
CA MET A 346 -0.69 -11.98 6.96
C MET A 346 -1.45 -12.69 5.83
N TYR A 347 -2.49 -12.06 5.31
CA TYR A 347 -3.27 -12.61 4.20
C TYR A 347 -2.44 -12.66 2.92
N ALA A 348 -2.56 -13.74 2.16
CA ALA A 348 -1.86 -13.92 0.89
C ALA A 348 -2.49 -13.09 -0.23
N SER A 349 -2.19 -11.78 -0.26
CA SER A 349 -2.55 -10.89 -1.35
C SER A 349 -1.32 -10.23 -1.96
N SER A 350 -1.43 -9.89 -3.25
CA SER A 350 -0.42 -9.13 -3.98
C SER A 350 -0.16 -7.75 -3.38
N VAL A 351 -1.20 -7.13 -2.79
CA VAL A 351 -1.08 -5.86 -2.07
C VAL A 351 -0.19 -6.00 -0.84
N ASN A 352 -0.40 -7.05 -0.04
CA ASN A 352 0.43 -7.33 1.13
C ASN A 352 1.86 -7.67 0.72
N LEU A 353 2.06 -8.41 -0.38
CA LEU A 353 3.41 -8.68 -0.90
C LEU A 353 4.16 -7.38 -1.20
N LEU A 354 3.53 -6.43 -1.89
CA LEU A 354 4.17 -5.14 -2.19
C LEU A 354 4.51 -4.36 -0.91
N GLY A 355 3.56 -4.25 0.02
CA GLY A 355 3.79 -3.57 1.30
C GLY A 355 4.92 -4.22 2.11
N LEU A 356 4.91 -5.55 2.21
CA LEU A 356 5.98 -6.31 2.87
C LEU A 356 7.33 -6.10 2.20
N ALA A 357 7.41 -6.11 0.88
CA ALA A 357 8.67 -5.91 0.15
C ALA A 357 9.23 -4.48 0.31
N GLN A 358 8.37 -3.49 0.52
CA GLN A 358 8.78 -2.09 0.71
C GLN A 358 9.43 -1.84 2.08
N ILE A 359 9.05 -2.54 3.13
CA ILE A 359 9.68 -2.40 4.45
C ILE A 359 11.20 -2.67 4.39
N PRO A 360 11.68 -3.82 3.88
CA PRO A 360 13.10 -4.08 3.83
C PRO A 360 13.86 -3.17 2.87
N LEU A 361 13.22 -2.81 1.75
CA LEU A 361 13.74 -1.80 0.84
C LEU A 361 14.02 -0.46 1.56
N MET A 362 13.10 -0.03 2.42
CA MET A 362 13.24 1.22 3.18
C MET A 362 14.22 1.12 4.34
N ALA A 363 14.32 -0.04 5.00
CA ALA A 363 15.38 -0.29 5.98
C ALA A 363 16.77 -0.09 5.35
N GLY A 364 17.02 -0.69 4.18
CA GLY A 364 18.29 -0.51 3.46
C GLY A 364 18.52 0.94 3.01
N SER A 365 17.46 1.67 2.63
CA SER A 365 17.58 3.09 2.31
C SER A 365 17.97 3.95 3.51
N LEU A 366 17.41 3.66 4.69
CA LEU A 366 17.74 4.36 5.93
C LEU A 366 19.18 4.07 6.36
N GLU A 367 19.62 2.81 6.28
CA GLU A 367 21.01 2.42 6.55
C GLU A 367 21.99 3.14 5.62
N ALA A 368 21.65 3.25 4.33
CA ALA A 368 22.45 3.99 3.35
C ALA A 368 22.56 5.49 3.66
N GLN A 369 21.59 6.06 4.40
CA GLN A 369 21.60 7.42 4.90
C GLN A 369 22.26 7.57 6.28
N GLY A 370 22.74 6.47 6.88
CA GLY A 370 23.36 6.46 8.20
C GLY A 370 22.38 6.39 9.36
N THR A 371 21.11 6.07 9.11
CA THR A 371 20.08 5.86 10.11
C THR A 371 19.94 4.37 10.40
N ASP A 372 20.09 3.96 11.67
CA ASP A 372 19.84 2.59 12.11
C ASP A 372 18.32 2.34 12.25
N PRO A 373 17.70 1.49 11.40
CA PRO A 373 16.27 1.23 11.45
C PRO A 373 15.82 0.67 12.80
N ASP A 374 16.67 -0.13 13.47
CA ASP A 374 16.36 -0.75 14.77
C ASP A 374 16.38 0.28 15.92
N SER A 375 16.84 1.51 15.69
CA SER A 375 16.88 2.58 16.68
C SER A 375 15.64 3.48 16.68
N ILE A 376 14.80 3.40 15.65
CA ILE A 376 13.63 4.28 15.47
C ILE A 376 12.50 3.87 16.42
N ARG A 377 11.92 4.82 17.13
CA ARG A 377 10.81 4.58 18.09
C ARG A 377 9.67 5.55 17.82
N VAL A 378 8.50 4.99 17.54
CA VAL A 378 7.26 5.77 17.33
C VAL A 378 6.18 5.46 18.36
N VAL A 379 6.44 4.49 19.23
CA VAL A 379 5.59 4.14 20.37
C VAL A 379 6.48 4.02 21.59
N ASP A 380 6.10 4.71 22.66
CA ASP A 380 6.81 4.63 23.93
C ASP A 380 6.22 3.55 24.85
N LEU A 381 6.96 3.23 25.91
CA LEU A 381 6.54 2.23 26.88
C LEU A 381 5.22 2.60 27.56
N ALA A 382 5.06 3.88 27.89
CA ALA A 382 3.86 4.38 28.57
C ALA A 382 2.60 4.17 27.73
N THR A 383 2.69 4.31 26.40
CA THR A 383 1.58 4.04 25.49
C THR A 383 1.16 2.58 25.53
N ILE A 384 2.11 1.64 25.42
CA ILE A 384 1.79 0.21 25.45
C ILE A 384 1.35 -0.24 26.86
N GLU A 385 1.95 0.27 27.93
CA GLU A 385 1.53 0.02 29.31
C GLU A 385 0.09 0.51 29.54
N SER A 386 -0.25 1.70 29.05
CA SER A 386 -1.62 2.21 29.10
C SER A 386 -2.60 1.30 28.35
N MET A 387 -2.21 0.80 27.17
CA MET A 387 -3.02 -0.17 26.43
C MET A 387 -3.21 -1.48 27.21
N TYR A 388 -2.16 -1.96 27.86
CA TYR A 388 -2.18 -3.15 28.71
C TYR A 388 -3.13 -2.98 29.89
N ASP A 389 -2.99 -1.89 30.66
CA ASP A 389 -3.82 -1.60 31.83
C ASP A 389 -5.30 -1.51 31.46
N ARG A 390 -5.60 -0.88 30.32
CA ARG A 390 -6.98 -0.81 29.79
C ARG A 390 -7.51 -2.19 29.44
N ALA A 391 -6.74 -3.02 28.73
CA ALA A 391 -7.14 -4.37 28.37
C ALA A 391 -7.37 -5.25 29.61
N LEU A 392 -6.50 -5.13 30.62
CA LEU A 392 -6.62 -5.83 31.90
C LEU A 392 -7.86 -5.38 32.69
N GLY A 393 -8.13 -4.08 32.74
CA GLY A 393 -9.35 -3.52 33.35
C GLY A 393 -10.61 -4.11 32.72
N ARG A 394 -10.68 -4.10 31.39
CA ARG A 394 -11.81 -4.66 30.65
C ARG A 394 -11.95 -6.17 30.79
N LEU A 395 -10.85 -6.90 30.91
CA LEU A 395 -10.88 -8.34 31.22
C LEU A 395 -11.54 -8.59 32.57
N ASN A 396 -11.18 -7.83 33.61
CA ASN A 396 -11.77 -7.99 34.94
C ASN A 396 -13.28 -7.71 34.93
N GLU A 397 -13.72 -6.67 34.21
CA GLU A 397 -15.15 -6.37 34.01
C GLU A 397 -15.87 -7.53 33.30
N THR A 398 -15.25 -8.07 32.24
CA THR A 398 -15.82 -9.17 31.45
C THR A 398 -15.92 -10.47 32.26
N MET A 399 -14.93 -10.79 33.10
CA MET A 399 -14.99 -11.95 34.00
C MET A 399 -16.08 -11.82 35.05
N SER A 400 -16.41 -10.59 35.47
CA SER A 400 -17.53 -10.34 36.40
C SER A 400 -18.90 -10.70 35.80
N LEU A 401 -19.00 -10.74 34.46
CA LEU A 401 -20.18 -11.20 33.72
C LEU A 401 -20.26 -12.75 33.61
N GLY A 402 -19.36 -13.49 34.27
CA GLY A 402 -19.36 -14.96 34.29
C GLY A 402 -18.73 -15.62 33.06
N SER A 403 -17.95 -14.88 32.25
CA SER A 403 -17.30 -15.44 31.07
C SER A 403 -15.93 -16.06 31.36
N GLU A 404 -15.67 -17.26 30.81
CA GLU A 404 -14.35 -17.87 30.77
C GLU A 404 -13.52 -17.27 29.61
N ALA A 405 -12.77 -16.20 29.89
CA ALA A 405 -11.93 -15.51 28.91
C ALA A 405 -10.51 -16.09 28.79
N ILE A 406 -10.34 -17.42 28.87
CA ILE A 406 -9.03 -18.11 28.95
C ILE A 406 -8.06 -17.67 27.83
N SER A 407 -8.54 -17.63 26.59
CA SER A 407 -7.71 -17.22 25.45
C SER A 407 -7.29 -15.75 25.53
N VAL A 408 -8.09 -14.88 26.16
CA VAL A 408 -7.74 -13.46 26.36
C VAL A 408 -6.66 -13.32 27.42
N ILE A 409 -6.77 -14.07 28.52
CA ILE A 409 -5.75 -14.10 29.59
C ILE A 409 -4.39 -14.45 28.99
N SER A 410 -4.33 -15.51 28.16
CA SER A 410 -3.08 -15.90 27.49
C SER A 410 -2.48 -14.80 26.62
N LEU A 411 -3.30 -14.02 25.90
CA LEU A 411 -2.83 -12.92 25.06
C LEU A 411 -2.29 -11.75 25.89
N ILE A 412 -2.96 -11.42 27.01
CA ILE A 412 -2.54 -10.35 27.92
C ILE A 412 -1.25 -10.76 28.66
N ASP A 413 -1.18 -11.99 29.16
CA ASP A 413 0.02 -12.53 29.83
C ASP A 413 1.22 -12.59 28.88
N GLU A 414 1.01 -13.00 27.63
CA GLU A 414 2.06 -12.97 26.60
C GLU A 414 2.49 -11.53 26.31
N SER A 415 1.55 -10.61 26.16
CA SER A 415 1.88 -9.19 25.94
C SER A 415 2.72 -8.61 27.09
N ALA A 416 2.41 -8.96 28.34
CA ALA A 416 3.16 -8.55 29.53
C ALA A 416 4.65 -8.94 29.46
N GLN A 417 4.97 -10.09 28.87
CA GLN A 417 6.36 -10.53 28.68
C GLN A 417 7.14 -9.62 27.71
N HIS A 418 6.41 -8.90 26.85
CA HIS A 418 6.96 -7.92 25.91
C HIS A 418 6.89 -6.47 26.41
N LEU A 419 6.42 -6.20 27.63
CA LEU A 419 6.40 -4.85 28.23
C LEU A 419 7.74 -4.49 28.86
N ASN A 420 8.76 -4.31 28.04
CA ASN A 420 10.03 -3.78 28.49
C ASN A 420 10.71 -2.97 27.39
N GLN A 421 11.64 -2.10 27.77
CA GLN A 421 12.35 -1.20 26.85
C GLN A 421 13.05 -1.94 25.69
N ASN A 422 13.52 -3.17 25.92
CA ASN A 422 14.20 -3.98 24.89
C ASN A 422 13.21 -4.63 23.90
N SER A 423 11.95 -4.80 24.29
CA SER A 423 10.91 -5.36 23.41
C SER A 423 10.23 -4.30 22.55
N LEU A 424 10.36 -3.01 22.88
CA LEU A 424 9.82 -1.89 22.07
C LEU A 424 10.57 -1.67 20.76
N TYR A 425 11.72 -2.32 20.56
CA TYR A 425 12.32 -2.48 19.24
C TYR A 425 11.35 -3.17 18.25
N ASN A 426 10.31 -3.84 18.76
CA ASN A 426 9.26 -4.42 17.96
C ASN A 426 7.90 -4.30 18.66
N ALA A 427 7.38 -3.06 18.73
CA ALA A 427 6.09 -2.76 19.37
C ALA A 427 4.89 -3.46 18.71
N SER A 428 5.06 -4.06 17.52
CA SER A 428 3.98 -4.75 16.82
C SER A 428 3.48 -6.00 17.54
N ILE A 429 4.35 -6.68 18.30
CA ILE A 429 3.99 -7.88 19.07
C ILE A 429 3.03 -7.52 20.22
N PRO A 430 3.43 -6.71 21.23
CA PRO A 430 2.53 -6.36 22.32
C PRO A 430 1.30 -5.59 21.80
N GLY A 431 1.46 -4.71 20.81
CA GLY A 431 0.34 -3.99 20.19
C GLY A 431 -0.68 -4.94 19.53
N GLY A 432 -0.22 -5.95 18.80
CA GLY A 432 -1.10 -6.93 18.14
C GLY A 432 -1.81 -7.87 19.10
N LEU A 433 -1.11 -8.34 20.14
CA LEU A 433 -1.68 -9.17 21.19
C LEU A 433 -2.77 -8.40 21.97
N LEU A 434 -2.49 -7.16 22.36
CA LEU A 434 -3.45 -6.30 23.08
C LEU A 434 -4.65 -5.95 22.21
N TYR A 435 -4.43 -5.63 20.93
CA TYR A 435 -5.53 -5.32 20.04
C TYR A 435 -6.46 -6.53 19.84
N ARG A 436 -5.88 -7.73 19.64
CA ARG A 436 -6.64 -8.97 19.53
C ARG A 436 -7.41 -9.29 20.81
N ALA A 437 -6.77 -9.14 21.97
CA ALA A 437 -7.41 -9.32 23.27
C ALA A 437 -8.61 -8.37 23.43
N TRP A 438 -8.45 -7.10 23.06
CA TRP A 438 -9.50 -6.09 23.15
C TRP A 438 -10.73 -6.40 22.28
N GLU A 439 -10.53 -6.86 21.05
CA GLU A 439 -11.63 -7.27 20.18
C GLU A 439 -12.35 -8.51 20.72
N MET A 440 -11.60 -9.47 21.29
CA MET A 440 -12.18 -10.65 21.91
C MET A 440 -13.04 -10.27 23.11
N LEU A 441 -12.54 -9.39 23.99
CA LEU A 441 -13.30 -8.85 25.12
C LEU A 441 -14.57 -8.13 24.66
N SER A 442 -14.48 -7.31 23.62
CA SER A 442 -15.65 -6.62 23.05
C SER A 442 -16.74 -7.58 22.58
N ARG A 443 -16.37 -8.71 21.96
CA ARG A 443 -17.33 -9.73 21.51
C ARG A 443 -17.93 -10.52 22.68
N ILE A 444 -17.11 -10.83 23.68
CA ILE A 444 -17.57 -11.53 24.89
C ILE A 444 -18.58 -10.66 25.64
N GLU A 445 -18.26 -9.38 25.85
CA GLU A 445 -19.13 -8.42 26.50
C GLU A 445 -20.47 -8.28 25.76
N GLN A 446 -20.45 -8.07 24.44
CA GLN A 446 -21.67 -8.01 23.63
C GLN A 446 -22.52 -9.28 23.73
N THR A 447 -21.87 -10.44 23.81
CA THR A 447 -22.57 -11.73 23.97
C THR A 447 -23.14 -11.88 25.37
N GLY A 448 -22.38 -11.51 26.40
CA GLY A 448 -22.81 -11.54 27.80
C GLY A 448 -23.98 -10.61 28.08
N LEU A 449 -23.96 -9.40 27.51
CA LEU A 449 -25.08 -8.46 27.59
C LEU A 449 -26.35 -9.04 26.95
N LYS A 450 -26.25 -9.60 25.74
CA LYS A 450 -27.40 -10.26 25.07
C LYS A 450 -27.94 -11.45 25.86
N LEU A 451 -27.08 -12.23 26.51
CA LEU A 451 -27.50 -13.35 27.35
C LEU A 451 -28.21 -12.86 28.61
N ARG A 452 -27.71 -11.79 29.24
CA ARG A 452 -28.37 -11.19 30.41
C ARG A 452 -29.75 -10.65 30.03
N ASP A 453 -29.85 -9.89 28.94
CA ASP A 453 -31.12 -9.35 28.46
C ASP A 453 -32.13 -10.49 28.14
N LEU A 454 -31.64 -11.63 27.63
CA LEU A 454 -32.47 -12.81 27.39
C LEU A 454 -32.94 -13.46 28.69
N VAL A 455 -32.08 -13.58 29.71
CA VAL A 455 -32.44 -14.12 31.02
C VAL A 455 -33.48 -13.22 31.70
N GLU A 456 -33.26 -11.91 31.71
CA GLU A 456 -34.21 -10.93 32.26
C GLU A 456 -35.57 -11.01 31.54
N GLY A 457 -35.56 -11.15 30.20
CA GLY A 457 -36.79 -11.33 29.43
C GLY A 457 -37.52 -12.66 29.67
N ILE A 458 -36.79 -13.74 29.97
CA ILE A 458 -37.38 -15.02 30.39
C ILE A 458 -38.01 -14.88 31.77
N GLU A 459 -37.31 -14.28 32.74
CA GLU A 459 -37.81 -14.05 34.09
C GLU A 459 -39.09 -13.17 34.07
N GLU A 460 -39.12 -12.11 33.27
CA GLU A 460 -40.31 -11.28 33.09
C GLU A 460 -41.48 -12.05 32.45
N ALA A 461 -41.21 -12.89 31.44
CA ALA A 461 -42.23 -13.71 30.81
C ALA A 461 -42.83 -14.75 31.77
N GLU A 462 -41.98 -15.36 32.61
CA GLU A 462 -42.40 -16.28 33.68
C GLU A 462 -43.28 -15.57 34.72
N GLU A 463 -42.93 -14.35 35.13
CA GLU A 463 -43.74 -13.53 36.05
C GLU A 463 -45.12 -13.18 35.48
N LEU A 464 -45.22 -13.00 34.16
CA LEU A 464 -46.49 -12.74 33.46
C LEU A 464 -47.31 -14.01 33.19
N GLY A 465 -46.83 -15.19 33.60
CA GLY A 465 -47.52 -16.47 33.39
C GLY A 465 -47.49 -16.96 31.95
N VAL A 466 -46.54 -16.47 31.14
CA VAL A 466 -46.27 -16.97 29.79
C VAL A 466 -45.36 -18.19 29.93
N SER A 467 -45.96 -19.38 29.97
CA SER A 467 -45.26 -20.67 30.05
C SER A 467 -44.91 -21.27 28.70
#